data_AF-A0A4V3XCR7-F1
#
_entry.id   AF-A0A4V3XCR7-F1
#
_cell.length_a   1.000
_cell.length_b   1.000
_cell.length_c   1.000
_cell.angle_alpha   90.00
_cell.angle_beta   90.00
_cell.angle_gamma   90.00
#
_symmetry.space_group_name_H-M   'P 1'
#
loop_
_entity.id
_entity.type
_entity.pdbx_description
1 polymer ?
#
loop_
_entity_poly.entity_id
_entity_poly.type
_entity_poly.pdbx_seq_one_letter_code
_entity_poly.pdbx_strand_id
1 'polypeptide(L)'
;MPKLQEVDDDDDDDSDHDTFVEVESDQEIFIEEIPDEEQLEEGDHVLFVLIDSHHTINATKLKATKMAFEASKKQKQTSFKDLLRGPYKDFFDIFSKEDFDELPPRKKWDHAIELTED
;
A
#
# COMPACT_ATOMS: atom_id res chain seq x y z
N MET A 1 -12.51 -16.77 52.71
CA MET A 1 -13.69 -16.25 51.96
C MET A 1 -13.66 -14.74 52.10
N PRO A 2 -13.95 -13.94 51.06
CA PRO A 2 -14.81 -14.28 49.93
C PRO A 2 -14.08 -14.38 48.58
N LYS A 3 -14.73 -15.12 47.68
CA LYS A 3 -14.58 -15.07 46.23
C LYS A 3 -15.45 -13.89 45.74
N LEU A 4 -14.99 -13.18 44.73
CA LEU A 4 -15.80 -12.30 43.88
C LEU A 4 -15.41 -12.71 42.45
N GLN A 5 -16.10 -13.67 41.87
CA GLN A 5 -17.41 -13.61 41.21
C GLN A 5 -17.21 -13.29 39.73
N GLU A 6 -17.53 -14.31 38.94
CA GLU A 6 -17.65 -14.32 37.49
C GLU A 6 -18.56 -13.19 37.04
N VAL A 7 -18.12 -12.46 36.01
CA VAL A 7 -18.99 -11.74 35.09
C VAL A 7 -18.64 -12.33 33.73
N ASP A 8 -19.33 -13.42 33.43
CA ASP A 8 -19.68 -13.72 32.04
C ASP A 8 -20.91 -12.87 31.70
N ASP A 9 -21.11 -12.67 30.40
CA ASP A 9 -22.24 -11.99 29.73
C ASP A 9 -21.99 -10.50 29.43
N ASP A 10 -21.41 -10.24 28.27
CA ASP A 10 -22.16 -9.55 27.21
C ASP A 10 -21.65 -10.02 25.84
N ASP A 11 -22.58 -10.60 25.09
CA ASP A 11 -22.45 -11.02 23.70
C ASP A 11 -22.10 -9.82 22.80
N ASP A 12 -20.86 -9.73 22.34
CA ASP A 12 -20.58 -9.07 21.06
C ASP A 12 -20.42 -10.16 20.02
N ASP A 13 -21.57 -10.55 19.48
CA ASP A 13 -21.74 -11.24 18.20
C ASP A 13 -21.11 -10.37 17.10
N ASP A 14 -19.78 -10.41 16.99
CA ASP A 14 -19.07 -10.04 15.77
C ASP A 14 -19.33 -11.16 14.74
N SER A 15 -20.61 -11.30 14.38
CA SER A 15 -21.01 -11.87 13.12
C SER A 15 -20.44 -10.93 12.07
N ASP A 16 -19.20 -11.21 11.67
CA ASP A 16 -18.59 -10.75 10.43
C ASP A 16 -19.45 -11.35 9.30
N HIS A 17 -20.68 -10.87 9.16
CA HIS A 17 -21.42 -11.00 7.92
C HIS A 17 -20.65 -10.13 6.96
N ASP A 18 -19.70 -10.77 6.27
CA ASP A 18 -19.16 -10.31 5.01
C ASP A 18 -20.37 -9.98 4.12
N THR A 19 -20.83 -8.74 4.23
CA THR A 19 -21.76 -8.16 3.28
C THR A 19 -20.93 -8.08 2.03
N PHE A 20 -21.01 -9.13 1.23
CA PHE A 20 -20.42 -9.19 -0.08
C PHE A 20 -21.09 -8.07 -0.85
N VAL A 21 -20.43 -6.91 -0.88
CA VAL A 21 -20.80 -5.83 -1.77
C VAL A 21 -20.58 -6.44 -3.15
N GLU A 22 -21.69 -6.82 -3.79
CA GLU A 22 -21.70 -7.06 -5.22
C GLU A 22 -21.25 -5.73 -5.83
N VAL A 23 -19.95 -5.62 -6.10
CA VAL A 23 -19.41 -4.53 -6.89
C VAL A 23 -19.96 -4.80 -8.27
N GLU A 24 -21.10 -4.18 -8.57
CA GLU A 24 -21.56 -4.06 -9.94
C GLU A 24 -20.43 -3.37 -10.70
N SER A 25 -19.68 -4.20 -11.42
CA SER A 25 -18.60 -3.75 -12.27
C SER A 25 -19.26 -2.99 -13.40
N ASP A 26 -19.29 -1.66 -13.30
CA ASP A 26 -19.66 -0.69 -14.36
C ASP A 26 -18.65 -0.72 -15.53
N GLN A 27 -18.31 -1.91 -16.00
CA GLN A 27 -17.64 -2.09 -17.27
C GLN A 27 -18.70 -1.83 -18.34
N GLU A 28 -18.78 -0.58 -18.80
CA GLU A 28 -19.48 -0.25 -20.04
C GLU A 28 -18.97 -1.21 -21.13
N ILE A 29 -19.87 -2.10 -21.56
CA ILE A 29 -19.58 -3.09 -22.58
C ILE A 29 -19.44 -2.31 -23.89
N PHE A 30 -18.21 -2.02 -24.30
CA PHE A 30 -17.92 -1.41 -25.59
C PHE A 30 -18.20 -2.46 -26.66
N ILE A 31 -19.42 -2.44 -27.22
CA ILE A 31 -19.78 -3.29 -28.35
C ILE A 31 -19.27 -2.57 -29.60
N GLU A 32 -18.06 -2.93 -30.03
CA GLU A 32 -17.56 -2.54 -31.33
C GLU A 32 -18.32 -3.33 -32.40
N GLU A 33 -18.82 -2.65 -33.43
CA GLU A 33 -19.59 -3.27 -34.51
C GLU A 33 -18.63 -4.04 -35.41
N ILE A 34 -18.49 -5.34 -35.16
CA ILE A 34 -17.56 -6.22 -35.87
C ILE A 34 -18.07 -6.41 -37.32
N PRO A 35 -17.23 -6.19 -38.35
CA PRO A 35 -17.60 -6.43 -39.75
C PRO A 35 -18.14 -7.85 -39.96
N ASP A 36 -19.10 -8.03 -40.88
CA ASP A 36 -19.74 -9.33 -41.14
C ASP A 36 -18.76 -10.47 -41.47
N GLU A 37 -17.57 -10.14 -41.98
CA GLU A 37 -16.50 -11.09 -42.33
C GLU A 37 -15.75 -11.67 -41.11
N GLU A 38 -15.93 -11.09 -39.92
CA GLU A 38 -15.28 -11.51 -38.67
C GLU A 38 -16.28 -12.13 -37.67
N GLN A 39 -17.53 -12.38 -38.09
CA GLN A 39 -18.53 -13.09 -37.29
C GLN A 39 -18.22 -14.58 -37.23
N LEU A 40 -18.39 -15.19 -36.05
CA LEU A 40 -18.15 -16.62 -35.83
C LEU A 40 -19.10 -17.48 -36.65
N GLU A 41 -18.57 -18.47 -37.37
CA GLU A 41 -19.35 -19.39 -38.20
C GLU A 41 -19.80 -20.63 -37.40
N GLU A 42 -20.77 -21.38 -37.94
CA GLU A 42 -21.25 -22.61 -37.32
C GLU A 42 -20.15 -23.69 -37.31
N GLY A 43 -19.57 -23.94 -36.13
CA GLY A 43 -18.45 -24.87 -35.94
C GLY A 43 -17.23 -24.25 -35.25
N ASP A 44 -17.22 -22.93 -35.09
CA ASP A 44 -16.16 -22.23 -34.36
C ASP A 44 -16.30 -22.39 -32.84
N HIS A 45 -15.16 -22.43 -32.14
CA HIS A 45 -15.09 -22.57 -30.70
C HIS A 45 -14.24 -21.47 -30.07
N VAL A 46 -14.85 -20.69 -29.18
CA VAL A 46 -14.12 -19.69 -28.40
C VAL A 46 -13.67 -20.31 -27.08
N LEU A 47 -12.35 -20.34 -26.86
CA LEU A 47 -11.80 -20.68 -25.56
C LEU A 47 -11.71 -19.41 -24.72
N PHE A 48 -12.59 -19.30 -23.73
CA PHE A 48 -12.55 -18.23 -22.74
C PHE A 48 -12.08 -18.79 -21.40
N VAL A 49 -11.00 -18.23 -20.86
CA VAL A 49 -10.47 -18.58 -19.54
C VAL A 49 -10.43 -17.32 -18.70
N LEU A 50 -11.34 -17.23 -17.73
CA LEU A 50 -11.27 -16.24 -16.67
C LEU A 50 -10.16 -16.68 -15.70
N ILE A 51 -9.03 -15.98 -15.75
CA ILE A 51 -7.97 -16.19 -14.77
C ILE A 51 -8.33 -15.37 -13.54
N ASP A 52 -9.05 -15.99 -12.61
CA ASP A 52 -9.20 -15.44 -11.27
C ASP A 52 -7.88 -15.62 -10.50
N SER A 53 -7.05 -14.58 -10.51
CA SER A 53 -5.74 -14.56 -9.87
C SER A 53 -5.78 -13.80 -8.55
N HIS A 54 -6.69 -14.15 -7.64
CA HIS A 54 -6.63 -13.68 -6.25
C HIS A 54 -5.50 -14.40 -5.49
N HIS A 55 -4.27 -13.94 -5.68
CA HIS A 55 -3.13 -14.35 -4.87
C HIS A 55 -2.96 -13.40 -3.68
N THR A 56 -3.34 -13.84 -2.48
CA THR A 56 -3.04 -13.09 -1.24
C THR A 56 -1.57 -13.29 -0.87
N ILE A 57 -0.73 -12.29 -1.13
CA ILE A 57 0.67 -12.29 -0.68
C ILE A 57 0.71 -11.95 0.82
N ASN A 58 0.56 -12.96 1.67
CA ASN A 58 0.64 -12.84 3.14
C ASN A 58 2.08 -12.69 3.66
N ALA A 59 2.96 -12.03 2.90
CA ALA A 59 4.36 -11.85 3.26
C ALA A 59 4.54 -10.62 4.14
N THR A 60 4.28 -10.74 5.44
CA THR A 60 4.43 -9.62 6.39
C THR A 60 5.87 -9.06 6.40
N LYS A 61 6.89 -9.91 6.24
CA LYS A 61 8.31 -9.51 6.09
C LYS A 61 9.08 -10.51 5.25
N LEU A 62 9.77 -10.03 4.22
CA LEU A 62 10.65 -10.86 3.39
C LEU A 62 11.86 -11.34 4.20
N LYS A 63 12.37 -12.55 3.92
CA LYS A 63 13.55 -13.13 4.58
C LYS A 63 14.78 -12.22 4.44
N ALA A 64 14.94 -11.58 3.27
CA ALA A 64 15.98 -10.59 3.02
C ALA A 64 15.87 -9.38 3.97
N THR A 65 14.66 -8.86 4.19
CA THR A 65 14.40 -7.74 5.11
C THR A 65 14.79 -8.09 6.56
N LYS A 66 14.51 -9.32 7.01
CA LYS A 66 14.93 -9.80 8.34
C LYS A 66 16.45 -9.83 8.47
N MET A 67 17.14 -10.39 7.47
CA MET A 67 18.61 -10.45 7.46
C MET A 67 19.25 -9.05 7.43
N ALA A 68 18.72 -8.12 6.63
CA ALA A 68 19.20 -6.74 6.58
C ALA A 68 19.04 -6.03 7.93
N PHE A 69 17.92 -6.24 8.61
CA PHE A 69 17.66 -5.66 9.93
C PHE A 69 18.61 -6.20 11.01
N GLU A 70 18.85 -7.52 11.02
CA GLU A 70 19.82 -8.14 11.94
C GLU A 70 21.26 -7.66 11.69
N ALA A 71 21.64 -7.47 10.42
CA ALA A 71 22.93 -6.91 10.07
C ALA A 71 23.06 -5.44 10.51
N SER A 72 22.03 -4.63 10.27
CA SER A 72 21.99 -3.22 10.67
C SER A 72 22.10 -3.03 12.19
N LYS A 73 21.49 -3.91 12.99
CA LYS A 73 21.63 -3.91 14.46
C LYS A 73 23.07 -4.12 14.94
N LYS A 74 23.87 -4.89 14.19
CA LYS A 74 25.28 -5.18 14.52
C LYS A 74 26.22 -4.07 14.04
N GLN A 75 25.78 -3.21 13.12
CA GLN A 75 26.57 -2.09 12.64
C GLN A 75 26.55 -0.97 13.68
N LYS A 76 27.73 -0.38 13.93
CA LYS A 76 27.83 0.83 14.74
C LYS A 76 27.12 1.96 13.98
N GLN A 77 26.04 2.49 14.56
CA GLN A 77 25.39 3.69 14.07
C GLN A 77 26.44 4.80 13.98
N THR A 78 26.80 5.20 12.75
CA THR A 78 27.71 6.32 12.54
C THR A 78 26.98 7.58 12.98
N SER A 79 27.58 8.34 13.89
CA SER A 79 26.98 9.59 14.33
C SER A 79 26.92 10.56 13.15
N PHE A 80 25.93 11.46 13.15
CA PHE A 80 25.83 12.52 12.14
C PHE A 80 27.15 13.29 12.00
N LYS A 81 27.82 13.56 13.13
CA LYS A 81 29.15 14.20 13.16
C LYS A 81 30.25 13.36 12.50
N ASP A 82 30.17 12.03 12.57
CA ASP A 82 31.12 11.15 11.87
C ASP A 82 30.83 11.12 10.36
N LEU A 83 29.55 11.14 9.98
CA LEU A 83 29.14 11.16 8.57
C LEU A 83 29.57 12.47 7.87
N LEU A 84 29.48 13.59 8.59
CA LEU A 84 29.93 14.90 8.15
C LEU A 84 31.44 15.11 8.24
N ARG A 85 32.20 14.22 8.89
CA ARG A 85 33.68 14.32 8.89
C ARG A 85 34.28 13.88 7.55
N GLY A 86 33.50 13.19 6.72
CA GLY A 86 33.93 12.67 5.42
C GLY A 86 33.72 13.67 4.27
N PRO A 87 33.40 13.18 3.06
CA PRO A 87 33.27 14.02 1.86
C PRO A 87 32.12 15.03 1.93
N TYR A 88 31.24 14.90 2.92
CA TYR A 88 30.07 15.76 3.11
C TYR A 88 30.31 16.93 4.06
N LYS A 89 31.55 17.14 4.51
CA LYS A 89 31.88 18.20 5.47
C LYS A 89 31.50 19.60 4.97
N ASP A 90 31.65 19.84 3.68
CA ASP A 90 31.41 21.14 3.07
C ASP A 90 29.91 21.44 2.89
N PHE A 91 29.04 20.46 3.12
CA PHE A 91 27.58 20.56 3.00
C PHE A 91 26.88 20.57 4.36
N PHE A 92 27.60 20.93 5.42
CA PHE A 92 27.07 20.95 6.78
C PHE A 92 25.84 21.85 6.93
N ASP A 93 25.81 22.95 6.19
CA ASP A 93 24.73 23.92 6.12
C ASP A 93 23.41 23.29 5.64
N ILE A 94 23.45 22.48 4.57
CA ILE A 94 22.26 21.82 4.00
C ILE A 94 21.62 20.83 4.98
N PHE A 95 22.41 20.24 5.86
CA PHE A 95 21.93 19.30 6.88
C PHE A 95 21.75 19.94 8.25
N SER A 96 21.91 21.26 8.35
CA SER A 96 21.60 22.01 9.55
C SER A 96 20.09 22.00 9.79
N LYS A 97 19.67 22.15 11.06
CA LYS A 97 18.25 22.03 11.39
C LYS A 97 17.48 23.26 10.92
N GLU A 98 18.17 24.39 10.87
CA GLU A 98 17.63 25.69 10.49
C GLU A 98 16.94 25.65 9.12
N ASP A 99 17.55 25.02 8.12
CA ASP A 99 16.99 24.93 6.75
C ASP A 99 15.96 23.78 6.59
N PHE A 100 15.94 22.81 7.51
CA PHE A 100 15.02 21.68 7.44
C PHE A 100 13.59 22.06 7.84
N ASP A 101 13.46 22.94 8.83
CA ASP A 101 12.16 23.38 9.33
C ASP A 101 11.48 24.40 8.38
N GLU A 102 12.22 24.91 7.37
CA GLU A 102 11.71 25.85 6.38
C GLU A 102 11.36 25.15 5.06
N LEU A 103 10.09 25.24 4.64
CA LEU A 103 9.66 24.67 3.37
C LEU A 103 10.21 25.47 2.19
N PRO A 104 10.68 24.81 1.12
CA PRO A 104 11.04 25.50 -0.12
C PRO A 104 9.86 26.32 -0.66
N PRO A 105 10.13 27.42 -1.38
CA PRO A 105 9.09 28.23 -1.97
C PRO A 105 8.24 27.41 -2.96
N ARG A 106 6.92 27.54 -2.86
CA ARG A 106 5.95 26.87 -3.74
C ARG A 106 6.24 27.17 -5.21
N LYS A 107 6.41 26.12 -6.00
CA LYS A 107 6.60 26.19 -7.44
C LYS A 107 5.25 26.18 -8.14
N LYS A 108 5.23 26.60 -9.41
CA LYS A 108 4.01 26.64 -10.25
C LYS A 108 3.35 25.26 -10.45
N TRP A 109 4.10 24.19 -10.21
CA TRP A 109 3.67 22.79 -10.33
C TRP A 109 3.42 22.13 -8.96
N ASP A 110 3.50 22.88 -7.86
CA ASP A 110 3.16 22.37 -6.54
C ASP A 110 1.63 22.46 -6.36
N HIS A 111 0.94 21.37 -6.68
CA HIS A 111 -0.50 21.25 -6.47
C HIS A 111 -0.77 20.79 -5.03
N ALA A 112 -1.56 21.54 -4.28
CA ALA A 112 -2.11 21.10 -2.99
C ALA A 112 -3.46 20.43 -3.26
N ILE A 113 -3.71 19.29 -2.63
CA ILE A 113 -5.03 18.64 -2.67
C ILE A 113 -5.78 19.14 -1.43
N GLU A 114 -6.87 19.86 -1.65
CA GLU A 114 -7.79 20.28 -0.60
C GLU A 114 -8.83 19.16 -0.42
N LEU A 115 -8.77 18.48 0.72
CA LEU A 115 -9.76 17.47 1.09
C LEU A 115 -10.99 18.21 1.63
N THR A 116 -12.14 18.05 0.97
CA THR A 116 -13.45 18.45 1.49
C THR A 116 -14.07 17.28 2.25
N GLU A 117 -14.79 17.57 3.34
CA GLU A 117 -15.67 16.61 4.00
C GLU A 117 -16.96 16.47 3.17
N ASP A 118 -17.40 15.23 2.94
CA ASP A 118 -18.66 14.88 2.22
C ASP A 118 -19.91 15.12 3.10
#